data_AF-A0A6L4YQZ7-F1
#
_entry.id   AF-A0A6L4YQZ7-F1
#
_cell.length_a   1.000
_cell.length_b   1.000
_cell.length_c   1.000
_cell.angle_alpha   90.00
_cell.angle_beta   90.00
_cell.angle_gamma   90.00
#
_symmetry.space_group_name_H-M   'P 1'
#
loop_
_entity.id
_entity.type
_entity.pdbx_description
1 polymer ?
#
loop_
_entity_poly.entity_id
_entity_poly.type
_entity_poly.pdbx_seq_one_letter_code
_entity_poly.pdbx_strand_id
1 'polypeptide(L)'
;MSLLFDLEKVVNRFLALTNNSELWAKALQAITLHMFSGYAINCFQQFGLDSILTSTLEEIKETKIELSLDLSPLEGMSLIDIWYVLRERDFICPTPSKETFKAYLEDLLLKKGEIKYAWLLGEMAYIIGLDVRQEYLKRDYRFFKEHLSNIDYTYWLTHKFLLGTKYLQCPLPSFGFTSVTTELVNTVEWIIKEGSLDLAAEAAICLSLSQKTNSLEYKSLIKMIVDNINEDGTVIDPLLEDTPY
;
A
#
# COMPACT_ATOMS: atom_id res chain seq x y z
N MET A 1 -24.31 15.88 7.84
CA MET A 1 -23.17 16.50 8.53
C MET A 1 -22.10 16.67 7.47
N SER A 2 -21.88 17.91 7.00
CA SER A 2 -20.89 18.21 5.96
C SER A 2 -19.53 18.35 6.64
N LEU A 3 -18.79 17.26 6.77
CA LEU A 3 -17.39 17.33 7.20
C LEU A 3 -16.58 17.85 6.01
N LEU A 4 -16.48 19.17 5.90
CA LEU A 4 -15.56 19.84 4.98
C LEU A 4 -14.18 19.82 5.63
N PHE A 5 -13.42 18.75 5.42
CA PHE A 5 -11.97 18.80 5.63
C PHE A 5 -11.33 19.42 4.39
N ASP A 6 -10.23 20.13 4.60
CA ASP A 6 -9.52 20.84 3.55
C ASP A 6 -8.57 19.89 2.82
N LEU A 7 -9.04 19.35 1.69
CA LEU A 7 -8.27 18.41 0.88
C LEU A 7 -6.95 19.03 0.37
N GLU A 8 -6.91 20.33 0.11
CA GLU A 8 -5.70 21.01 -0.33
C GLU A 8 -4.62 20.96 0.76
N LYS A 9 -4.99 21.17 2.03
CA LYS A 9 -4.06 21.02 3.16
C LYS A 9 -3.51 19.60 3.28
N VAL A 10 -4.36 18.58 3.18
CA VAL A 10 -3.94 17.18 3.27
C VAL A 10 -2.93 16.85 2.16
N VAL A 11 -3.23 17.25 0.91
CA VAL A 11 -2.32 17.06 -0.23
C VAL A 11 -0.99 17.80 -0.01
N ASN A 12 -1.04 19.07 0.38
CA ASN A 12 0.17 19.86 0.64
C ASN A 12 1.01 19.27 1.77
N ARG A 13 0.38 18.71 2.81
CA ARG A 13 1.08 18.07 3.91
C ARG A 13 1.78 16.78 3.47
N PHE A 14 1.09 15.93 2.71
CA PHE A 14 1.69 14.73 2.12
C PHE A 14 2.90 15.06 1.24
N LEU A 15 2.78 16.07 0.37
CA LEU A 15 3.88 16.52 -0.47
C LEU A 15 5.05 17.07 0.35
N ALA A 16 4.78 17.85 1.40
CA ALA A 16 5.82 18.37 2.28
C ALA A 16 6.56 17.27 3.04
N LEU A 17 5.84 16.25 3.54
CA LEU A 17 6.41 15.11 4.25
C LEU A 17 7.32 14.28 3.35
N THR A 18 6.90 14.08 2.10
CA THR A 18 7.61 13.23 1.13
C THR A 18 8.62 13.98 0.27
N ASN A 19 8.76 15.29 0.44
CA ASN A 19 9.75 16.11 -0.28
C ASN A 19 11.13 16.06 0.43
N ASN A 20 11.74 14.88 0.45
CA ASN A 20 13.08 14.70 0.97
C ASN A 20 13.84 13.58 0.22
N SER A 21 15.14 13.42 0.51
CA SER A 21 16.01 12.49 -0.22
C SER A 21 15.98 11.05 0.30
N GLU A 22 15.23 10.76 1.36
CA GLU A 22 15.18 9.44 1.98
C GLU A 22 14.41 8.45 1.09
N LEU A 23 14.88 7.20 1.09
CA LEU A 23 14.37 6.17 0.18
C LEU A 23 12.87 5.90 0.39
N TRP A 24 12.44 5.78 1.64
CA TRP A 24 11.04 5.54 2.00
C TRP A 24 10.14 6.69 1.54
N ALA A 25 10.59 7.93 1.65
CA ALA A 25 9.82 9.11 1.27
C ALA A 25 9.57 9.14 -0.24
N LYS A 26 10.62 8.84 -1.02
CA LYS A 26 10.53 8.72 -2.48
C LYS A 26 9.65 7.57 -2.92
N ALA A 27 9.78 6.40 -2.28
CA ALA A 27 8.96 5.23 -2.55
C ALA A 27 7.47 5.53 -2.27
N LEU A 28 7.18 6.09 -1.08
CA LEU A 28 5.83 6.47 -0.66
C LEU A 28 5.22 7.52 -1.59
N GLN A 29 6.00 8.53 -2.01
CA GLN A 29 5.56 9.52 -2.98
C GLN A 29 5.19 8.89 -4.32
N ALA A 30 6.08 8.05 -4.85
CA ALA A 30 5.90 7.41 -6.15
C ALA A 30 4.67 6.50 -6.17
N ILE A 31 4.52 5.60 -5.19
CA ILE A 31 3.40 4.65 -5.15
C ILE A 31 2.07 5.34 -4.89
N THR A 32 2.02 6.34 -4.00
CA THR A 32 0.80 7.09 -3.68
C THR A 32 0.33 7.94 -4.86
N LEU A 33 1.25 8.68 -5.50
CA LEU A 33 0.91 9.47 -6.68
C LEU A 33 0.53 8.56 -7.86
N HIS A 34 1.17 7.41 -8.00
CA HIS A 34 0.76 6.38 -8.95
C HIS A 34 -0.70 5.97 -8.70
N MET A 35 -1.03 5.53 -7.48
CA MET A 35 -2.41 5.17 -7.11
C MET A 35 -3.43 6.29 -7.39
N PHE A 36 -3.09 7.53 -7.01
CA PHE A 36 -3.98 8.69 -7.19
C PHE A 36 -4.27 8.99 -8.67
N SER A 37 -3.29 8.80 -9.55
CA SER A 37 -3.51 9.04 -10.98
C SER A 37 -4.52 8.06 -11.60
N GLY A 38 -4.74 6.90 -10.99
CA GLY A 38 -5.73 5.91 -11.44
C GLY A 38 -7.08 6.06 -10.73
N TYR A 39 -7.06 6.25 -9.42
CA TYR A 39 -8.27 6.24 -8.59
C TYR A 39 -8.97 7.60 -8.47
N ALA A 40 -8.21 8.68 -8.37
CA ALA A 40 -8.69 10.02 -8.02
C ALA A 40 -8.32 11.06 -9.09
N ILE A 41 -8.51 10.71 -10.37
CA ILE A 41 -8.05 11.46 -11.56
C ILE A 41 -8.39 12.97 -11.48
N ASN A 42 -9.62 13.32 -11.10
CA ASN A 42 -10.03 14.72 -11.02
C ASN A 42 -9.23 15.50 -9.97
N CYS A 43 -8.99 14.91 -8.80
CA CYS A 43 -8.16 15.53 -7.76
C CYS A 43 -6.70 15.59 -8.22
N PHE A 44 -6.20 14.51 -8.82
CA PHE A 44 -4.84 14.44 -9.35
C PHE A 44 -4.54 15.56 -10.36
N GLN A 45 -5.47 15.83 -11.27
CA GLN A 45 -5.39 16.92 -12.24
C GLN A 45 -5.55 18.30 -11.59
N GLN A 46 -6.53 18.47 -10.69
CA GLN A 46 -6.79 19.73 -10.00
C GLN A 46 -5.55 20.25 -9.26
N PHE A 47 -4.79 19.36 -8.60
CA PHE A 47 -3.60 19.70 -7.83
C PHE A 47 -2.30 19.65 -8.65
N GLY A 48 -2.35 19.40 -9.97
CA GLY A 48 -1.16 19.38 -10.83
C GLY A 48 -0.15 18.28 -10.48
N LEU A 49 -0.60 17.17 -9.87
CA LEU A 49 0.27 16.12 -9.33
C LEU A 49 1.01 15.31 -10.41
N ASP A 50 0.61 15.44 -11.67
CA ASP A 50 1.27 14.82 -12.83
C ASP A 50 2.74 15.25 -12.97
N SER A 51 2.99 16.55 -12.81
CA SER A 51 4.34 17.12 -12.87
C SER A 51 5.22 16.61 -11.72
N ILE A 52 4.64 16.46 -10.54
CA ILE A 52 5.32 15.94 -9.35
C ILE A 52 5.65 14.47 -9.55
N LEU A 53 4.68 13.64 -9.93
CA LEU A 53 4.91 12.23 -10.22
C LEU A 53 6.01 12.05 -11.27
N THR A 54 5.97 12.82 -12.36
CA THR A 54 7.01 12.78 -13.40
C THR A 54 8.40 13.10 -12.82
N SER A 55 8.51 14.15 -12.01
CA SER A 55 9.77 14.50 -11.34
C SER A 55 10.25 13.38 -10.40
N THR A 56 9.34 12.81 -9.58
CA THR A 56 9.65 11.72 -8.68
C THR A 56 10.17 10.49 -9.44
N LEU A 57 9.52 10.12 -10.56
CA LEU A 57 9.94 9.01 -11.41
C LEU A 57 11.34 9.24 -11.99
N GLU A 58 11.62 10.45 -12.47
CA GLU A 58 12.94 10.82 -13.00
C GLU A 58 14.04 10.76 -11.93
N GLU A 59 13.72 11.10 -10.68
CA GLU A 59 14.67 11.00 -9.57
C GLU A 59 14.95 9.55 -9.15
N ILE A 60 13.93 8.68 -9.16
CA ILE A 60 14.07 7.30 -8.67
C ILE A 60 14.49 6.30 -9.75
N LYS A 61 14.45 6.65 -11.04
CA LYS A 61 14.74 5.69 -12.14
C LYS A 61 16.13 5.04 -12.07
N GLU A 62 17.11 5.74 -11.49
CA GLU A 62 18.48 5.26 -11.32
C GLU A 62 18.69 4.52 -9.98
N THR A 63 17.63 4.33 -9.19
CA THR A 63 17.71 3.61 -7.91
C THR A 63 18.10 2.16 -8.15
N LYS A 64 19.16 1.71 -7.49
CA LYS A 64 19.60 0.32 -7.56
C LYS A 64 18.70 -0.56 -6.71
N ILE A 65 18.07 -1.54 -7.33
CA ILE A 65 17.21 -2.51 -6.66
C ILE A 65 18.09 -3.69 -6.18
N GLU A 66 18.80 -3.49 -5.07
CA GLU A 66 19.67 -4.49 -4.46
C GLU A 66 19.05 -5.02 -3.17
N LEU A 67 18.59 -6.28 -3.17
CA LEU A 67 17.93 -6.90 -2.02
C LEU A 67 18.92 -7.72 -1.19
N SER A 68 19.68 -7.07 -0.32
CA SER A 68 20.59 -7.74 0.59
C SER A 68 19.87 -8.24 1.87
N LEU A 69 20.42 -9.26 2.52
CA LEU A 69 19.77 -9.92 3.68
C LEU A 69 19.74 -9.04 4.94
N ASP A 70 20.61 -8.03 5.00
CA ASP A 70 20.69 -7.03 6.07
C ASP A 70 19.63 -5.94 5.97
N LEU A 71 18.92 -5.81 4.84
CA LEU A 71 17.80 -4.87 4.73
C LEU A 71 16.70 -5.20 5.73
N SER A 72 16.14 -4.15 6.33
CA SER A 72 14.88 -4.25 7.04
C SER A 72 13.72 -4.52 6.07
N PRO A 73 12.60 -5.10 6.56
CA PRO A 73 11.42 -5.31 5.72
C PRO A 73 10.93 -4.03 5.03
N LEU A 74 11.04 -2.88 5.71
CA LEU A 74 10.57 -1.58 5.26
C LEU A 74 11.46 -0.99 4.14
N GLU A 75 12.78 -1.12 4.27
CA GLU A 75 13.69 -0.74 3.19
C GLU A 75 13.49 -1.63 1.96
N GLY A 76 13.33 -2.94 2.18
CA GLY A 76 12.99 -3.87 1.11
C GLY A 76 11.68 -3.50 0.41
N MET A 77 10.64 -3.15 1.16
CA MET A 77 9.37 -2.67 0.60
C MET A 77 9.56 -1.39 -0.21
N SER A 78 10.29 -0.41 0.31
CA SER A 78 10.56 0.85 -0.40
C SER A 78 11.25 0.63 -1.75
N LEU A 79 12.24 -0.28 -1.80
CA LEU A 79 12.91 -0.64 -3.06
C LEU A 79 11.95 -1.31 -4.05
N ILE A 80 11.09 -2.21 -3.56
CA ILE A 80 10.13 -2.92 -4.42
C ILE A 80 8.99 -2.01 -4.88
N ASP A 81 8.52 -1.06 -4.06
CA ASP A 81 7.55 -0.05 -4.47
C ASP A 81 8.10 0.81 -5.62
N ILE A 82 9.34 1.30 -5.48
CA ILE A 82 10.03 2.03 -6.56
C ILE A 82 10.11 1.17 -7.81
N TRP A 83 10.59 -0.07 -7.68
CA TRP A 83 10.74 -0.97 -8.82
C TRP A 83 9.40 -1.26 -9.49
N TYR A 84 8.34 -1.50 -8.71
CA TYR A 84 7.00 -1.76 -9.19
C TYR A 84 6.44 -0.58 -9.98
N VAL A 85 6.51 0.63 -9.41
CA VAL A 85 5.99 1.84 -10.06
C VAL A 85 6.74 2.12 -11.36
N LEU A 86 8.08 2.01 -11.35
CA LEU A 86 8.88 2.19 -12.57
C LEU A 86 8.46 1.20 -13.65
N ARG A 87 8.28 -0.08 -13.31
CA ARG A 87 7.88 -1.12 -14.26
C ARG A 87 6.47 -0.94 -14.81
N GLU A 88 5.48 -0.58 -13.97
CA GLU A 88 4.11 -0.28 -14.43
C GLU A 88 4.03 1.02 -15.25
N ARG A 89 5.04 1.89 -15.17
CA ARG A 89 5.18 3.12 -15.96
C ARG A 89 6.11 2.96 -17.17
N ASP A 90 6.44 1.73 -17.54
CA ASP A 90 7.30 1.39 -18.68
C ASP A 90 8.74 1.96 -18.62
N PHE A 91 9.23 2.31 -17.42
CA PHE A 91 10.64 2.69 -17.25
C PHE A 91 11.54 1.45 -17.33
N ILE A 92 12.66 1.61 -18.02
CA ILE A 92 13.75 0.63 -18.01
C ILE A 92 14.50 0.79 -16.69
N CYS A 93 14.35 -0.17 -15.80
CA CYS A 93 15.08 -0.24 -14.54
C CYS A 93 15.76 -1.61 -14.41
N PRO A 94 16.93 -1.70 -13.74
CA PRO A 94 17.58 -2.96 -13.49
C PRO A 94 16.69 -3.92 -12.70
N THR A 95 16.48 -5.13 -13.23
CA THR A 95 15.77 -6.20 -12.53
C THR A 95 16.70 -6.84 -11.49
N PRO A 96 16.30 -6.98 -10.22
CA PRO A 96 17.09 -7.70 -9.22
C PRO A 96 17.32 -9.16 -9.64
N SER A 97 18.43 -9.76 -9.20
CA SER A 97 18.66 -11.20 -9.39
C SER A 97 17.53 -12.00 -8.75
N LYS A 98 16.99 -12.96 -9.50
CA LYS A 98 15.94 -13.88 -9.03
C LYS A 98 16.39 -14.67 -7.80
N GLU A 99 17.64 -15.11 -7.79
CA GLU A 99 18.25 -15.88 -6.71
C GLU A 99 18.37 -15.02 -5.44
N THR A 100 18.91 -13.81 -5.57
CA THR A 100 19.04 -12.86 -4.46
C THR A 100 17.68 -12.49 -3.88
N PHE A 101 16.69 -12.23 -4.74
CA PHE A 101 15.33 -11.92 -4.29
C PHE A 101 14.71 -13.10 -3.53
N LYS A 102 14.79 -14.32 -4.07
CA LYS A 102 14.30 -15.51 -3.37
C LYS A 102 14.96 -15.68 -1.99
N ALA A 103 16.27 -15.50 -1.91
CA ALA A 103 16.99 -15.57 -0.63
C ALA A 103 16.51 -14.51 0.37
N TYR A 104 16.23 -13.29 -0.09
CA TYR A 104 15.67 -12.22 0.74
C TYR A 104 14.26 -12.57 1.26
N LEU A 105 13.39 -13.08 0.39
CA LEU A 105 12.04 -13.54 0.79
C LEU A 105 12.11 -14.70 1.79
N GLU A 106 13.05 -15.62 1.61
CA GLU A 106 13.26 -16.76 2.54
C GLU A 106 13.76 -16.27 3.90
N ASP A 107 14.63 -15.26 3.93
CA ASP A 107 15.11 -14.64 5.17
C ASP A 107 13.98 -13.93 5.93
N LEU A 108 13.17 -13.13 5.23
CA LEU A 108 11.97 -12.50 5.79
C LEU A 108 11.04 -13.54 6.42
N LEU A 109 10.75 -14.62 5.69
CA LEU A 109 9.82 -15.64 6.13
C LEU A 109 10.36 -16.47 7.30
N LEU A 110 11.56 -17.03 7.17
CA LEU A 110 12.05 -18.09 8.05
C LEU A 110 12.86 -17.57 9.23
N LYS A 111 13.51 -16.42 9.09
CA LYS A 111 14.37 -15.86 10.16
C LYS A 111 13.73 -14.68 10.86
N LYS A 112 13.08 -13.79 10.10
CA LYS A 112 12.47 -12.57 10.64
C LYS A 112 10.99 -12.76 11.03
N GLY A 113 10.33 -13.81 10.52
CA GLY A 113 8.91 -14.08 10.81
C GLY A 113 7.95 -13.13 10.08
N GLU A 114 8.42 -12.41 9.07
CA GLU A 114 7.74 -11.32 8.38
C GLU A 114 6.89 -11.84 7.21
N ILE A 115 5.92 -12.70 7.53
CA ILE A 115 5.09 -13.42 6.54
C ILE A 115 4.40 -12.46 5.56
N LYS A 116 3.84 -11.34 6.06
CA LYS A 116 3.09 -10.37 5.23
C LYS A 116 3.97 -9.71 4.19
N TYR A 117 5.18 -9.29 4.57
CA TYR A 117 6.14 -8.66 3.66
C TYR A 117 6.67 -9.68 2.65
N ALA A 118 7.07 -10.88 3.10
CA ALA A 118 7.54 -11.92 2.20
C ALA A 118 6.50 -12.26 1.11
N TRP A 119 5.22 -12.34 1.49
CA TRP A 119 4.11 -12.52 0.55
C TRP A 119 3.95 -11.34 -0.41
N LEU A 120 3.82 -10.11 0.12
CA LEU A 120 3.53 -8.93 -0.67
C LEU A 120 4.61 -8.68 -1.72
N LEU A 121 5.88 -8.67 -1.31
CA LEU A 121 7.00 -8.40 -2.22
C LEU A 121 7.09 -9.46 -3.33
N GLY A 122 6.78 -10.72 -3.01
CA GLY A 122 6.71 -11.80 -3.99
C GLY A 122 5.58 -11.64 -5.00
N GLU A 123 4.40 -11.19 -4.57
CA GLU A 123 3.26 -10.93 -5.45
C GLU A 123 3.50 -9.69 -6.33
N MET A 124 4.06 -8.61 -5.79
CA MET A 124 4.43 -7.42 -6.56
C MET A 124 5.42 -7.77 -7.68
N ALA A 125 6.48 -8.52 -7.35
CA ALA A 125 7.47 -8.99 -8.31
C ALA A 125 6.84 -9.86 -9.41
N TYR A 126 5.90 -10.73 -9.04
CA TYR A 126 5.20 -11.59 -10.00
C TYR A 126 4.38 -10.77 -11.00
N ILE A 127 3.66 -9.74 -10.55
CA ILE A 127 2.85 -8.86 -11.43
C ILE A 127 3.71 -8.20 -12.52
N ILE A 128 4.92 -7.79 -12.18
CA ILE A 128 5.86 -7.11 -13.10
C ILE A 128 6.81 -8.06 -13.85
N GLY A 129 6.54 -9.37 -13.76
CA GLY A 129 7.13 -10.40 -14.63
C GLY A 129 8.26 -11.24 -14.01
N LEU A 130 8.52 -11.14 -12.71
CA LEU A 130 9.54 -11.91 -12.02
C LEU A 130 8.92 -12.87 -10.99
N ASP A 131 8.76 -14.14 -11.35
CA ASP A 131 8.23 -15.14 -10.42
C ASP A 131 9.28 -15.60 -9.40
N VAL A 132 9.27 -14.96 -8.23
CA VAL A 132 10.09 -15.27 -7.05
C VAL A 132 9.28 -15.86 -5.90
N ARG A 133 7.96 -16.06 -6.10
CA ARG A 133 7.06 -16.54 -5.04
C ARG A 133 7.48 -17.93 -4.57
N GLN A 134 7.45 -18.12 -3.25
CA GLN A 134 7.66 -19.43 -2.64
C GLN A 134 6.35 -20.23 -2.65
N GLU A 135 6.43 -21.55 -2.79
CA GLU A 135 5.24 -22.43 -2.80
C GLU A 135 4.38 -22.27 -1.54
N TYR A 136 5.02 -22.02 -0.39
CA TYR A 136 4.33 -21.78 0.87
C TYR A 136 3.48 -20.50 0.87
N LEU A 137 3.81 -19.51 0.04
CA LEU A 137 3.09 -18.24 -0.04
C LEU A 137 1.89 -18.28 -1.01
N LYS A 138 1.70 -19.39 -1.74
CA LYS A 138 0.56 -19.60 -2.65
C LYS A 138 -0.72 -20.11 -1.95
N ARG A 139 -0.83 -19.93 -0.64
CA ARG A 139 -1.91 -20.49 0.20
C ARG A 139 -3.16 -19.60 0.21
N ASP A 140 -4.28 -20.15 0.67
CA ASP A 140 -5.57 -19.44 0.74
C ASP A 140 -5.71 -18.58 2.01
N TYR A 141 -6.80 -17.79 2.09
CA TYR A 141 -7.04 -16.88 3.21
C TYR A 141 -7.15 -17.57 4.57
N ARG A 142 -7.50 -18.87 4.65
CA ARG A 142 -7.60 -19.58 5.94
C ARG A 142 -6.24 -19.73 6.57
N PHE A 143 -5.24 -20.05 5.76
CA PHE A 143 -3.86 -20.11 6.21
C PHE A 143 -3.43 -18.76 6.81
N PHE A 144 -3.61 -17.65 6.09
CA PHE A 144 -3.20 -16.34 6.59
C PHE A 144 -3.99 -15.93 7.84
N LYS A 145 -5.30 -16.21 7.91
CA LYS A 145 -6.13 -15.93 9.09
C LYS A 145 -5.66 -16.67 10.36
N GLU A 146 -5.14 -17.88 10.21
CA GLU A 146 -4.64 -18.69 11.34
C GLU A 146 -3.23 -18.30 11.80
N HIS A 147 -2.44 -17.65 10.94
CA HIS A 147 -1.01 -17.41 11.17
C HIS A 147 -0.64 -15.93 11.31
N LEU A 148 -1.56 -15.02 11.00
CA LEU A 148 -1.35 -13.58 11.11
C LEU A 148 -2.11 -13.00 12.30
N SER A 149 -1.59 -11.91 12.86
CA SER A 149 -2.39 -11.04 13.74
C SER A 149 -3.56 -10.44 12.95
N ASN A 150 -4.58 -9.91 13.64
CA ASN A 150 -5.68 -9.24 12.95
C ASN A 150 -5.22 -8.00 12.15
N ILE A 151 -4.20 -7.28 12.64
CA ILE A 151 -3.53 -6.17 11.92
C ILE A 151 -3.00 -6.71 10.59
N ASP A 152 -2.15 -7.73 10.67
CA ASP A 152 -1.45 -8.26 9.51
C ASP A 152 -2.39 -8.96 8.53
N TYR A 153 -3.45 -9.60 9.02
CA TYR A 153 -4.49 -10.20 8.18
C TYR A 153 -5.30 -9.13 7.44
N THR A 154 -5.64 -8.02 8.11
CA THR A 154 -6.31 -6.89 7.48
C THR A 154 -5.42 -6.25 6.42
N TYR A 155 -4.15 -6.02 6.74
CA TYR A 155 -3.13 -5.54 5.80
C TYR A 155 -3.00 -6.46 4.58
N TRP A 156 -2.97 -7.78 4.80
CA TRP A 156 -2.96 -8.76 3.72
C TRP A 156 -4.22 -8.64 2.83
N LEU A 157 -5.41 -8.51 3.43
CA LEU A 157 -6.66 -8.35 2.70
C LEU A 157 -6.67 -7.08 1.85
N THR A 158 -6.27 -5.93 2.39
CA THR A 158 -6.24 -4.66 1.64
C THR A 158 -5.27 -4.76 0.47
N HIS A 159 -4.10 -5.36 0.67
CA HIS A 159 -3.11 -5.53 -0.39
C HIS A 159 -3.56 -6.53 -1.48
N LYS A 160 -4.48 -7.47 -1.21
CA LYS A 160 -5.12 -8.26 -2.27
C LYS A 160 -5.90 -7.37 -3.25
N PHE A 161 -6.59 -6.33 -2.77
CA PHE A 161 -7.28 -5.35 -3.62
C PHE A 161 -6.29 -4.49 -4.40
N LEU A 162 -5.26 -3.97 -3.72
CA LEU A 162 -4.23 -3.15 -4.37
C LEU A 162 -3.55 -3.92 -5.49
N LEU A 163 -3.06 -5.14 -5.22
CA LEU A 163 -2.46 -6.00 -6.24
C LEU A 163 -3.44 -6.32 -7.39
N GLY A 164 -4.70 -6.66 -7.06
CA GLY A 164 -5.73 -6.98 -8.06
C GLY A 164 -6.12 -5.81 -8.96
N THR A 165 -5.89 -4.58 -8.51
CA THR A 165 -6.14 -3.35 -9.25
C THR A 165 -4.87 -2.73 -9.82
N LYS A 166 -3.73 -3.43 -9.73
CA LYS A 166 -2.40 -2.89 -10.07
C LYS A 166 -2.16 -1.55 -9.37
N TYR A 167 -2.33 -1.54 -8.05
CA TYR A 167 -2.30 -0.36 -7.20
C TYR A 167 -3.19 0.76 -7.77
N LEU A 168 -4.48 0.44 -7.89
CA LEU A 168 -5.56 1.33 -8.32
C LEU A 168 -5.46 1.88 -9.77
N GLN A 169 -4.58 1.34 -10.62
CA GLN A 169 -4.55 1.69 -12.05
C GLN A 169 -5.65 1.01 -12.87
N CYS A 170 -6.23 -0.06 -12.37
CA CYS A 170 -7.25 -0.84 -13.04
C CYS A 170 -8.49 -1.02 -12.16
N PRO A 171 -9.68 -1.17 -12.75
CA PRO A 171 -10.88 -1.56 -12.02
C PRO A 171 -10.67 -2.90 -11.29
N LEU A 172 -11.39 -3.08 -10.18
CA LEU A 172 -11.39 -4.36 -9.47
C LEU A 172 -11.89 -5.49 -10.39
N PRO A 173 -11.20 -6.64 -10.49
CA PRO A 173 -11.65 -7.76 -11.30
C PRO A 173 -13.05 -8.25 -10.89
N SER A 174 -13.87 -8.58 -11.89
CA SER A 174 -15.27 -9.00 -11.68
C SER A 174 -15.44 -10.37 -11.02
N PHE A 175 -14.37 -11.17 -10.94
CA PHE A 175 -14.38 -12.50 -10.34
C PHE A 175 -13.33 -12.60 -9.22
N GLY A 176 -13.64 -13.37 -8.17
CA GLY A 176 -12.69 -13.74 -7.11
C GLY A 176 -12.60 -12.80 -5.91
N PHE A 177 -13.28 -11.64 -5.90
CA PHE A 177 -13.18 -10.65 -4.82
C PHE A 177 -14.37 -10.63 -3.84
N THR A 178 -15.44 -11.39 -4.10
CA THR A 178 -16.61 -11.43 -3.20
C THR A 178 -16.24 -11.92 -1.80
N SER A 179 -15.50 -13.04 -1.70
CA SER A 179 -15.07 -13.59 -0.40
C SER A 179 -14.08 -12.66 0.31
N VAL A 180 -13.15 -12.06 -0.43
CA VAL A 180 -12.17 -11.10 0.11
C VAL A 180 -12.89 -9.86 0.67
N THR A 181 -13.90 -9.36 -0.05
CA THR A 181 -14.72 -8.22 0.40
C THR A 181 -15.49 -8.57 1.68
N THR A 182 -16.09 -9.75 1.76
CA THR A 182 -16.78 -10.20 2.97
C THR A 182 -15.82 -10.29 4.16
N GLU A 183 -14.62 -10.86 3.97
CA GLU A 183 -13.62 -10.91 5.03
C GLU A 183 -13.16 -9.52 5.46
N LEU A 184 -12.93 -8.59 4.52
CA LEU A 184 -12.56 -7.21 4.84
C LEU A 184 -13.66 -6.47 5.63
N VAL A 185 -14.94 -6.68 5.28
CA VAL A 185 -16.06 -6.13 6.06
C VAL A 185 -16.00 -6.63 7.51
N ASN A 186 -15.68 -7.91 7.72
CA ASN A 186 -15.58 -8.50 9.05
C ASN A 186 -14.39 -7.97 9.88
N THR A 187 -13.38 -7.34 9.26
CA THR A 187 -12.27 -6.75 10.01
C THR A 187 -12.56 -5.32 10.48
N VAL A 188 -13.59 -4.64 9.95
CA VAL A 188 -13.84 -3.21 10.22
C VAL A 188 -14.09 -2.91 11.70
N GLU A 189 -14.88 -3.72 12.39
CA GLU A 189 -15.13 -3.53 13.84
C GLU A 189 -13.81 -3.57 14.62
N TRP A 190 -12.91 -4.47 14.22
CA TRP A 190 -11.62 -4.62 14.85
C TRP A 190 -10.68 -3.45 14.52
N ILE A 191 -10.65 -2.96 13.27
CA ILE A 191 -9.87 -1.76 12.89
C ILE A 191 -10.27 -0.57 13.76
N ILE A 192 -11.57 -0.35 13.92
CA ILE A 192 -12.11 0.76 14.73
C ILE A 192 -11.73 0.59 16.20
N LYS A 193 -11.79 -0.63 16.72
CA LYS A 193 -11.46 -0.92 18.12
C LYS A 193 -9.98 -0.66 18.42
N GLU A 194 -9.07 -1.06 17.54
CA GLU A 194 -7.63 -0.85 17.73
C GLU A 194 -7.17 0.57 17.39
N GLY A 195 -7.98 1.33 16.65
CA GLY A 195 -7.68 2.72 16.34
C GLY A 195 -6.67 2.92 15.19
N SER A 196 -6.41 1.90 14.37
CA SER A 196 -5.48 2.02 13.22
C SER A 196 -6.10 2.88 12.12
N LEU A 197 -5.56 4.08 11.92
CA LEU A 197 -6.03 5.04 10.92
C LEU A 197 -5.50 4.70 9.52
N ASP A 198 -4.29 4.15 9.43
CA ASP A 198 -3.69 3.69 8.17
C ASP A 198 -4.49 2.53 7.58
N LEU A 199 -4.73 1.47 8.36
CA LEU A 199 -5.59 0.35 7.92
C LEU A 199 -7.03 0.79 7.67
N ALA A 200 -7.55 1.78 8.40
CA ALA A 200 -8.87 2.32 8.12
C ALA A 200 -8.92 2.98 6.73
N ALA A 201 -7.89 3.74 6.36
CA ALA A 201 -7.79 4.38 5.05
C ALA A 201 -7.70 3.34 3.93
N GLU A 202 -6.81 2.35 4.05
CA GLU A 202 -6.69 1.26 3.09
C GLU A 202 -8.01 0.47 2.93
N ALA A 203 -8.62 0.08 4.05
CA ALA A 203 -9.88 -0.67 4.04
C ALA A 203 -11.02 0.14 3.43
N ALA A 204 -11.11 1.45 3.71
CA ALA A 204 -12.11 2.33 3.11
C ALA A 204 -11.97 2.41 1.59
N ILE A 205 -10.73 2.54 1.07
CA ILE A 205 -10.46 2.49 -0.38
C ILE A 205 -10.93 1.15 -0.95
N CYS A 206 -10.54 0.04 -0.34
CA CYS A 206 -10.90 -1.31 -0.80
C CYS A 206 -12.43 -1.54 -0.83
N LEU A 207 -13.14 -1.11 0.22
CA LEU A 207 -14.60 -1.16 0.27
C LEU A 207 -15.24 -0.27 -0.79
N SER A 208 -14.65 0.89 -1.10
CA SER A 208 -15.11 1.73 -2.21
C SER A 208 -14.96 1.02 -3.56
N LEU A 209 -13.85 0.34 -3.81
CA LEU A 209 -13.63 -0.43 -5.05
C LEU A 209 -14.66 -1.54 -5.22
N SER A 210 -15.07 -2.17 -4.12
CA SER A 210 -16.15 -3.17 -4.07
C SER A 210 -17.57 -2.59 -4.01
N GLN A 211 -17.74 -1.30 -4.31
CA GLN A 211 -19.04 -0.61 -4.33
C GLN A 211 -19.79 -0.66 -2.98
N LYS A 212 -19.05 -0.68 -1.86
CA LYS A 212 -19.61 -0.69 -0.50
C LYS A 212 -19.66 0.69 0.15
N THR A 213 -19.59 1.78 -0.62
CA THR A 213 -19.60 3.16 -0.10
C THR A 213 -20.84 3.54 0.70
N ASN A 214 -21.97 2.84 0.50
CA ASN A 214 -23.20 3.06 1.26
C ASN A 214 -23.31 2.22 2.54
N SER A 215 -22.39 1.27 2.76
CA SER A 215 -22.35 0.40 3.94
C SER A 215 -22.08 1.17 5.23
N LEU A 216 -22.45 0.59 6.37
CA LEU A 216 -22.16 1.18 7.68
C LEU A 216 -20.65 1.14 7.96
N GLU A 217 -20.00 0.05 7.54
CA GLU A 217 -18.59 -0.21 7.74
C GLU A 217 -17.73 0.84 7.04
N TYR A 218 -17.98 1.11 5.75
CA TYR A 218 -17.29 2.18 5.03
C TYR A 218 -17.50 3.54 5.71
N LYS A 219 -18.74 3.87 6.08
CA LYS A 219 -19.06 5.16 6.73
C LYS A 219 -18.37 5.30 8.09
N SER A 220 -18.26 4.23 8.86
CA SER A 220 -17.57 4.21 10.15
C SER A 220 -16.07 4.43 9.99
N LEU A 221 -15.43 3.80 9.00
CA LEU A 221 -14.02 4.02 8.68
C LEU A 221 -13.77 5.48 8.24
N ILE A 222 -14.58 6.00 7.32
CA ILE A 222 -14.46 7.41 6.88
C ILE A 222 -14.67 8.36 8.05
N LYS A 223 -15.66 8.12 8.91
CA LYS A 223 -15.88 8.93 10.10
C LYS A 223 -14.65 8.91 11.02
N MET A 224 -14.12 7.72 11.30
CA MET A 224 -12.93 7.56 12.13
C MET A 224 -11.74 8.34 11.56
N ILE A 225 -11.46 8.26 10.26
CA ILE A 225 -10.37 9.00 9.62
C ILE A 225 -10.60 10.51 9.76
N VAL A 226 -11.78 10.99 9.36
CA VAL A 226 -12.07 12.43 9.32
C VAL A 226 -12.09 13.05 10.72
N ASP A 227 -12.57 12.33 11.73
CA ASP A 227 -12.56 12.80 13.13
C ASP A 227 -11.12 12.95 13.68
N ASN A 228 -10.12 12.35 13.03
CA ASN A 228 -8.70 12.39 13.43
C ASN A 228 -7.82 13.23 12.49
N ILE A 229 -8.39 13.97 11.54
CA ILE A 229 -7.64 14.96 10.74
C ILE A 229 -7.45 16.22 11.59
N ASN A 230 -6.20 16.57 11.86
CA ASN A 230 -5.84 17.82 12.53
C ASN A 230 -6.10 19.05 11.65
N GLU A 231 -6.13 20.25 12.24
CA GLU A 231 -6.41 21.50 11.52
C GLU A 231 -5.40 21.82 10.39
N ASP A 232 -4.19 21.27 10.48
CA ASP A 232 -3.12 21.40 9.49
C ASP A 232 -3.14 20.31 8.41
N GLY A 233 -4.10 19.38 8.47
CA GLY A 233 -4.25 18.26 7.53
C GLY A 233 -3.43 17.03 7.90
N THR A 234 -2.73 17.01 9.05
CA THR A 234 -2.05 15.79 9.52
C THR A 234 -3.02 14.77 10.09
N VAL A 235 -2.64 13.50 9.97
CA VAL A 235 -3.28 12.35 10.62
C VAL A 235 -2.16 11.57 11.28
N ILE A 236 -2.24 11.37 12.59
CA ILE A 236 -1.24 10.61 13.36
C ILE A 236 -1.88 9.27 13.70
N ASP A 237 -1.37 8.17 13.15
CA ASP A 237 -1.82 6.83 13.53
C ASP A 237 -1.22 6.47 14.91
N PRO A 238 -2.06 6.25 15.95
CA PRO A 238 -1.59 5.92 17.29
C PRO A 238 -0.75 4.64 17.35
N LEU A 239 -0.89 3.75 16.36
CA LEU A 239 -0.15 2.49 16.29
C LEU A 239 1.20 2.63 15.58
N LEU A 240 1.48 3.80 14.99
CA LEU A 240 2.72 4.08 14.27
C LEU A 240 3.59 5.15 14.96
N GLU A 241 3.21 5.66 16.15
CA GLU A 241 3.89 6.78 16.84
C GLU A 241 5.40 6.60 17.10
N ASP A 242 5.92 5.37 17.08
CA ASP A 242 7.36 5.04 17.25
C ASP A 242 8.08 4.64 15.94
N THR A 243 7.38 4.67 14.81
CA THR A 243 7.93 4.39 13.48
C THR A 243 8.00 5.70 12.69
N PRO A 244 9.13 6.01 12.02
CA PRO A 244 9.34 7.31 11.35
C PRO A 244 8.56 7.42 10.03
N TYR A 245 7.26 7.16 10.05
CA TYR A 245 6.34 7.37 8.93
C TYR A 245 5.59 8.69 9.08
#